data_AF-A0A923MEH9-F1
#
_entry.id   AF-A0A923MEH9-F1
#
_cell.length_a   1.000
_cell.length_b   1.000
_cell.length_c   1.000
_cell.angle_alpha   90.00
_cell.angle_beta   90.00
_cell.angle_gamma   90.00
#
_symmetry.space_group_name_H-M   'P 1'
#
loop_
_entity.id
_entity.type
_entity.pdbx_description
1 polymer ?
#
loop_
_entity_poly.entity_id
_entity_poly.type
_entity_poly.pdbx_seq_one_letter_code
_entity_poly.pdbx_strand_id
1 'polypeptide(L)'
;MYVDLSNRASGAASLTPRSNKPEVRNPLLALPSAARAADMPAPARDWLLALLQDLRREAQERAKKAWATRKPPLACYWLAVAVYAGHIGRVLRHFTGPAHHG
;
A
#
# COMPACT_ATOMS: atom_id res chain seq x y z
N MET A 1 28.58 -10.38 -50.24
CA MET A 1 28.90 -11.31 -49.14
C MET A 1 27.83 -11.12 -48.08
N TYR A 2 26.89 -12.06 -48.01
CA TYR A 2 25.69 -12.01 -47.18
C TYR A 2 26.13 -12.37 -45.75
N VAL A 3 25.95 -11.45 -44.79
CA VAL A 3 26.12 -11.80 -43.37
C VAL A 3 24.75 -12.19 -42.85
N ASP A 4 24.64 -13.47 -42.56
CA ASP A 4 23.52 -14.22 -42.03
C ASP A 4 22.96 -13.59 -40.72
N LEU A 5 21.62 -13.49 -40.65
CA LEU A 5 20.82 -12.91 -39.57
C LEU A 5 20.53 -13.90 -38.42
N SER A 6 21.25 -15.01 -38.32
CA SER A 6 20.89 -16.12 -37.43
C SER A 6 21.58 -16.08 -36.05
N ASN A 7 21.56 -14.94 -35.35
CA ASN A 7 21.88 -14.92 -33.91
C ASN A 7 21.19 -13.79 -33.13
N ARG A 8 19.86 -13.74 -33.14
CA ARG A 8 19.09 -13.07 -32.08
C ARG A 8 18.78 -14.09 -30.99
N ALA A 9 19.78 -14.32 -30.14
CA ALA A 9 19.59 -14.99 -28.87
C ALA A 9 18.50 -14.28 -28.04
N SER A 10 17.60 -15.09 -27.49
CA SER A 10 17.15 -15.04 -26.10
C SER A 10 16.96 -13.66 -25.48
N GLY A 11 15.71 -13.23 -25.43
CA GLY A 11 15.33 -12.05 -24.67
C GLY A 11 13.82 -11.84 -24.62
N ALA A 12 13.02 -12.92 -24.61
CA ALA A 12 11.68 -12.82 -24.04
C ALA A 12 11.87 -12.59 -22.54
N ALA A 13 12.10 -11.33 -22.17
CA ALA A 13 12.07 -10.90 -20.79
C ALA A 13 10.76 -11.41 -20.22
N SER A 14 10.88 -12.38 -19.31
CA SER A 14 9.78 -12.91 -18.55
C SER A 14 9.02 -11.72 -17.97
N LEU A 15 7.78 -11.53 -18.43
CA LEU A 15 6.80 -10.70 -17.76
C LEU A 15 6.55 -11.37 -16.42
N THR A 16 7.46 -11.14 -15.47
CA THR A 16 7.26 -11.54 -14.09
C THR A 16 5.94 -10.92 -13.68
N PRO A 17 4.93 -11.73 -13.30
CA PRO A 17 3.71 -11.18 -12.74
C PRO A 17 4.15 -10.31 -11.57
N ARG A 18 3.75 -9.02 -11.55
CA ARG A 18 3.97 -8.18 -10.37
C ARG A 18 3.56 -9.01 -9.16
N SER A 19 4.52 -9.32 -8.29
CA SER A 19 4.34 -10.27 -7.18
C SER A 19 3.06 -9.91 -6.43
N ASN A 20 2.05 -10.77 -6.51
CA ASN A 20 0.71 -10.50 -6.02
C ASN A 20 0.60 -10.67 -4.48
N LYS A 21 1.73 -10.84 -3.80
CA LYS A 21 1.77 -11.09 -2.36
C LYS A 21 1.26 -9.87 -1.59
N PRO A 22 0.38 -10.03 -0.60
CA PRO A 22 -0.15 -8.93 0.21
C PRO A 22 0.94 -8.06 0.85
N GLU A 23 2.04 -8.65 1.31
CA GLU A 23 3.17 -7.89 1.89
C GLU A 23 3.90 -7.01 0.87
N VAL A 24 3.91 -7.39 -0.42
CA VAL A 24 4.50 -6.57 -1.48
C VAL A 24 3.64 -5.34 -1.76
N ARG A 25 2.31 -5.45 -1.60
CA ARG A 25 1.37 -4.33 -1.76
C ARG A 25 1.21 -3.50 -0.48
N ASN A 26 1.55 -4.06 0.67
CA ASN A 26 1.52 -3.40 1.96
C ASN A 26 2.72 -3.84 2.82
N PRO A 27 3.85 -3.09 2.79
CA PRO A 27 5.06 -3.47 3.51
C PRO A 27 4.87 -3.55 5.02
N LEU A 28 3.82 -2.93 5.57
CA LEU A 28 3.55 -3.02 7.01
C LEU A 28 3.14 -4.44 7.43
N LEU A 29 2.54 -5.25 6.55
CA LEU A 29 2.18 -6.64 6.89
C LEU A 29 3.40 -7.53 7.13
N ALA A 30 4.57 -7.18 6.60
CA ALA A 30 5.82 -7.91 6.84
C ALA A 30 6.48 -7.56 8.19
N LEU A 31 6.00 -6.52 8.88
CA LEU A 31 6.59 -6.10 10.15
C LEU A 31 6.04 -6.97 11.30
N PRO A 32 6.89 -7.48 12.20
CA PRO A 32 6.42 -8.25 13.37
C PRO A 32 5.41 -7.48 14.23
N SER A 33 5.55 -6.15 14.29
CA SER A 33 4.64 -5.27 15.04
C SER A 33 3.22 -5.23 14.48
N ALA A 34 3.00 -5.61 13.21
CA ALA A 34 1.66 -5.66 12.62
C ALA A 34 0.77 -6.73 13.26
N ALA A 35 1.36 -7.81 13.79
CA ALA A 35 0.63 -8.88 14.47
C ALA A 35 -0.17 -8.38 15.69
N ARG A 36 0.27 -7.28 16.33
CA ARG A 36 -0.44 -6.65 17.45
C ARG A 36 -1.86 -6.16 17.09
N ALA A 37 -2.15 -5.98 15.81
CA ALA A 37 -3.48 -5.62 15.36
C ALA A 37 -4.52 -6.74 15.57
N ALA A 38 -4.08 -8.00 15.72
CA ALA A 38 -4.95 -9.12 16.04
C ALA A 38 -5.58 -8.99 17.44
N ASP A 39 -4.86 -8.40 18.39
CA ASP A 39 -5.31 -8.23 19.78
C ASP A 39 -6.29 -7.05 19.96
N MET A 40 -6.51 -6.25 18.91
CA MET A 40 -7.35 -5.06 18.99
C MET A 40 -8.84 -5.45 19.03
N PRO A 41 -9.63 -4.98 20.02
CA PRO A 41 -11.07 -5.19 20.03
C PRO A 41 -11.74 -4.63 18.78
N ALA A 42 -12.76 -5.33 18.27
CA ALA A 42 -13.44 -4.95 17.03
C ALA A 42 -13.95 -3.50 17.02
N PRO A 43 -14.63 -2.98 18.08
CA PRO A 43 -15.10 -1.60 18.08
C PRO A 43 -13.98 -0.56 18.00
N ALA A 44 -12.87 -0.80 18.70
CA ALA A 44 -11.70 0.09 18.67
C ALA A 44 -11.03 0.09 17.28
N ARG A 45 -10.97 -1.10 16.66
CA ARG A 45 -10.45 -1.27 15.31
C ARG A 45 -11.31 -0.57 14.26
N ASP A 46 -12.64 -0.69 14.35
CA ASP A 46 -13.57 -0.05 13.42
C ASP A 46 -13.50 1.48 13.54
N TRP A 47 -13.45 2.00 14.76
CA TRP A 47 -13.24 3.43 15.01
C TRP A 47 -11.93 3.92 14.40
N LEU A 48 -10.82 3.20 14.64
CA LEU A 48 -9.52 3.56 14.08
C LEU A 48 -9.50 3.46 12.55
N LEU A 49 -10.18 2.46 11.98
CA LEU A 49 -10.35 2.30 10.53
C LEU A 49 -11.06 3.50 9.91
N ALA A 50 -12.10 4.03 10.56
CA ALA A 50 -12.80 5.22 10.10
C ALA A 50 -11.87 6.45 10.14
N LEU A 51 -11.21 6.68 11.28
CA LEU A 51 -10.25 7.78 11.42
C LEU A 51 -9.13 7.73 10.37
N LEU A 52 -8.54 6.57 10.11
CA LEU A 52 -7.48 6.41 9.10
C LEU A 52 -7.98 6.68 7.67
N GLN A 53 -9.25 6.38 7.38
CA GLN A 53 -9.86 6.72 6.09
C GLN A 53 -10.04 8.22 5.94
N ASP A 54 -10.47 8.90 7.00
CA ASP A 54 -10.64 10.35 7.02
C ASP A 54 -9.30 11.06 6.83
N LEU A 55 -8.29 10.67 7.62
CA LEU A 55 -6.91 11.17 7.49
C LEU A 55 -6.34 10.97 6.09
N ARG A 56 -6.60 9.80 5.47
CA ARG A 56 -6.16 9.55 4.10
C ARG A 56 -6.80 10.54 3.12
N ARG A 57 -8.11 10.79 3.21
CA ARG A 57 -8.80 11.73 2.32
C ARG A 57 -8.28 13.14 2.51
N GLU A 58 -8.16 13.60 3.74
CA GLU A 58 -7.63 14.93 4.06
C GLU A 58 -6.19 15.13 3.57
N ALA A 59 -5.33 14.12 3.78
CA ALA A 59 -3.96 14.15 3.31
C ALA A 59 -3.88 14.21 1.78
N GLN A 60 -4.74 13.49 1.06
CA GLN A 60 -4.81 13.57 -0.40
C GLN A 60 -5.20 14.98 -0.88
N GLU A 61 -6.17 15.62 -0.25
CA GLU A 61 -6.56 17.01 -0.59
C GLU A 61 -5.43 18.00 -0.30
N ARG A 62 -4.74 17.85 0.82
CA ARG A 62 -3.57 18.67 1.17
C ARG A 62 -2.43 18.48 0.19
N ALA A 63 -2.19 17.25 -0.28
CA ALA A 63 -1.20 16.97 -1.33
C ALA A 63 -1.56 17.66 -2.64
N LYS A 64 -2.82 17.57 -3.09
CA LYS A 64 -3.31 18.27 -4.30
C LYS A 64 -3.09 19.78 -4.19
N LYS A 65 -3.43 20.37 -3.05
CA LYS A 65 -3.21 21.80 -2.78
C LYS A 65 -1.72 22.16 -2.79
N ALA A 66 -0.86 21.34 -2.19
CA ALA A 66 0.58 21.55 -2.19
C ALA A 66 1.18 21.47 -3.61
N TRP A 67 0.71 20.55 -4.45
CA TRP A 67 1.07 20.51 -5.87
C TRP A 67 0.63 21.78 -6.61
N ALA A 68 -0.63 22.18 -6.47
CA ALA A 68 -1.18 23.38 -7.11
C ALA A 68 -0.43 24.66 -6.69
N THR A 69 0.05 24.71 -5.45
CA THR A 69 0.80 25.86 -4.89
C THR A 69 2.31 25.75 -5.07
N ARG A 70 2.80 24.83 -5.92
CA ARG A 70 4.23 24.63 -6.23
C ARG A 70 5.09 24.30 -4.99
N LYS A 71 4.59 23.45 -4.09
CA LYS A 71 5.30 22.97 -2.88
C LYS A 71 5.55 21.45 -2.93
N PRO A 72 6.47 20.96 -3.80
CA PRO A 72 6.66 19.53 -4.04
C PRO A 72 7.02 18.72 -2.79
N PRO A 73 7.98 19.13 -1.93
CA PRO A 73 8.30 18.35 -0.72
C PRO A 73 7.10 18.19 0.21
N LEU A 74 6.30 19.24 0.38
CA LEU A 74 5.09 19.20 1.20
C LEU A 74 4.03 18.29 0.57
N ALA A 75 3.91 18.29 -0.75
CA ALA A 75 3.00 17.39 -1.45
C ALA A 75 3.39 15.91 -1.27
N CYS A 76 4.68 15.59 -1.40
CA CYS A 76 5.22 14.26 -1.13
C CYS A 76 4.99 13.83 0.32
N TYR A 77 5.20 14.73 1.29
CA TYR A 77 4.89 14.47 2.70
C TYR A 77 3.43 14.06 2.90
N TRP A 78 2.48 14.85 2.38
CA TRP A 78 1.06 14.53 2.50
C TRP A 78 0.68 13.23 1.78
N LEU A 79 1.31 12.92 0.63
CA LEU A 79 1.12 11.63 -0.03
C LEU A 79 1.65 10.47 0.82
N ALA A 80 2.81 10.62 1.48
CA ALA A 80 3.32 9.61 2.40
C ALA A 80 2.34 9.36 3.55
N VAL A 81 1.78 10.42 4.15
CA VAL A 81 0.72 10.30 5.17
C VAL A 81 -0.47 9.51 4.64
N ALA A 82 -0.97 9.83 3.44
CA ALA A 82 -2.09 9.14 2.83
C ALA A 82 -1.81 7.63 2.56
N VAL A 83 -0.59 7.31 2.12
CA VAL A 83 -0.14 5.94 1.87
C VAL A 83 -0.08 5.15 3.18
N TYR A 84 0.59 5.68 4.21
CA TYR A 84 0.72 4.98 5.48
C TYR A 84 -0.62 4.82 6.21
N ALA A 85 -1.50 5.83 6.17
CA ALA A 85 -2.86 5.67 6.70
C ALA A 85 -3.63 4.54 5.99
N GLY A 86 -3.51 4.45 4.66
CA GLY A 86 -4.08 3.36 3.88
C GLY A 86 -3.47 1.99 4.19
N HIS A 87 -2.15 1.93 4.41
CA HIS A 87 -1.42 0.72 4.76
C HIS A 87 -1.82 0.20 6.14
N ILE A 88 -1.86 1.07 7.15
CA ILE A 88 -2.32 0.72 8.50
C ILE A 88 -3.76 0.22 8.45
N GLY A 89 -4.65 0.90 7.71
CA GLY A 89 -6.03 0.44 7.57
C GLY A 89 -6.15 -0.95 6.91
N ARG A 90 -5.25 -1.33 5.99
CA ARG A 90 -5.21 -2.69 5.45
C ARG A 90 -4.68 -3.71 6.45
N VAL A 91 -3.73 -3.33 7.31
CA VAL A 91 -3.27 -4.20 8.42
C VAL A 91 -4.44 -4.52 9.33
N LEU A 92 -5.21 -3.50 9.76
CA LEU A 92 -6.37 -3.71 10.63
C LEU A 92 -7.42 -4.65 10.00
N ARG A 93 -7.73 -4.49 8.71
CA ARG A 93 -8.65 -5.39 8.00
C ARG A 93 -8.11 -6.81 7.82
N HIS A 94 -6.79 -6.99 7.70
CA HIS A 94 -6.18 -8.30 7.48
C HIS A 94 -6.44 -9.27 8.65
N PHE A 95 -6.39 -8.75 9.88
CA PHE A 95 -6.68 -9.54 11.09
C PHE A 95 -8.17 -9.65 11.41
N THR A 96 -9.03 -9.19 10.50
CA THR A 96 -10.47 -9.46 10.53
C THR A 96 -10.72 -10.76 9.76
N GLY A 97 -10.28 -11.90 10.30
CA GLY A 97 -10.77 -13.21 9.84
C GLY A 97 -12.29 -13.32 10.05
N PRO A 98 -13.01 -14.20 9.32
CA PRO A 98 -14.46 -14.33 9.45
C PRO A 98 -14.81 -14.55 10.92
N ALA A 99 -15.76 -13.77 11.44
CA ALA A 99 -16.23 -13.87 12.81
C ALA A 99 -16.59 -15.33 13.11
N HIS A 100 -15.75 -16.02 13.89
CA HIS A 100 -16.08 -17.31 14.46
C HIS A 100 -17.23 -17.07 15.44
N HIS A 101 -18.46 -17.26 14.94
CA HIS A 101 -19.60 -17.61 15.76
C HIS A 101 -19.38 -19.07 16.16
N GLY A 102 -19.04 -19.28 17.42
CA GLY A 102 -18.90 -20.58 18.06
C GLY A 102 -19.10 -20.41 19.55
#